data_AF-A0A3D0C5W5-F1
#
_entry.id   AF-A0A3D0C5W5-F1
#
_cell.length_a   1.000
_cell.length_b   1.000
_cell.length_c   1.000
_cell.angle_alpha   90.00
_cell.angle_beta   90.00
_cell.angle_gamma   90.00
#
_symmetry.space_group_name_H-M   'P 1'
#
loop_
_entity.id
_entity.type
_entity.pdbx_description
1 polymer ?
#
loop_
_entity_poly.entity_id
_entity_poly.type
_entity_poly.pdbx_seq_one_letter_code
_entity_poly.pdbx_strand_id
1 'polypeptide(L)'
;SSDVYSVTSFNQLGRDGQDVTRWNMLHPESEQRVPYIAKVITKEAGPAIAATDYIKNYSDQVRAYLDTEYRCLGTDGFGRSDSRANLRTHFEVSAAYVVVAALFELANRGEIERSVVTEAIKRFDIDTEKLNPLYA
;
A
#
# COMPACT_ATOMS: atom_id res chain seq x y z
N SER A 1 -2.45 -8.12 15.05
CA SER A 1 -1.78 -9.15 14.22
C SER A 1 -1.86 -8.70 12.77
N SER A 2 -1.27 -9.44 11.83
CA SER A 2 -1.31 -9.10 10.40
C SER A 2 -1.16 -10.36 9.56
N ASP A 3 -1.76 -10.36 8.37
CA ASP A 3 -1.41 -11.29 7.29
C ASP A 3 -0.33 -10.67 6.41
N VAL A 4 0.64 -11.47 5.96
CA VAL A 4 1.78 -11.00 5.17
C VAL A 4 1.79 -11.70 3.82
N TYR A 5 1.75 -10.91 2.75
CA TYR A 5 1.65 -11.39 1.37
C TYR A 5 2.91 -11.08 0.57
N SER A 6 3.39 -12.05 -0.20
CA SER A 6 4.41 -11.81 -1.22
C SER A 6 3.74 -11.58 -2.57
N VAL A 7 3.86 -10.36 -3.11
CA VAL A 7 3.30 -10.02 -4.41
C VAL A 7 4.39 -10.18 -5.47
N THR A 8 4.36 -11.30 -6.19
CA THR A 8 5.35 -11.61 -7.22
C THR A 8 5.17 -10.78 -8.49
N SER A 9 3.95 -10.29 -8.77
CA SER A 9 3.69 -9.40 -9.90
C SER A 9 2.43 -8.56 -9.73
N PHE A 10 2.58 -7.27 -9.39
CA PHE A 10 1.46 -6.33 -9.41
C PHE A 10 0.90 -6.14 -10.83
N ASN A 11 1.74 -6.22 -11.87
CA ASN A 11 1.31 -6.08 -13.26
C ASN A 11 0.34 -7.19 -13.68
N GLN A 12 0.57 -8.44 -13.26
CA GLN A 12 -0.36 -9.54 -13.59
C GLN A 12 -1.66 -9.43 -12.81
N LEU A 13 -1.61 -9.03 -11.53
CA LEU A 13 -2.81 -8.78 -10.74
C LEU A 13 -3.62 -7.59 -11.29
N GLY A 14 -2.95 -6.55 -11.78
CA GLY A 14 -3.59 -5.42 -12.45
C GLY A 14 -4.32 -5.84 -13.72
N ARG A 15 -3.68 -6.65 -14.57
CA ARG A 15 -4.30 -7.20 -15.79
C ARG A 15 -5.48 -8.11 -15.49
N ASP A 16 -5.35 -9.01 -14.51
CA ASP A 16 -6.46 -9.87 -14.06
C ASP A 16 -7.67 -9.06 -13.60
N GLY A 17 -7.46 -8.01 -12.80
CA GLY A 17 -8.53 -7.12 -12.39
C GLY A 17 -9.18 -6.37 -13.56
N GLN A 18 -8.39 -5.88 -14.52
CA GLN A 18 -8.92 -5.24 -15.74
C GLN A 18 -9.76 -6.22 -16.57
N ASP A 19 -9.27 -7.45 -16.74
CA ASP A 19 -9.95 -8.50 -17.50
C ASP A 19 -11.28 -8.90 -16.86
N VAL A 20 -11.29 -9.04 -15.52
CA VAL A 20 -12.50 -9.32 -14.74
C VAL A 20 -13.50 -8.17 -14.84
N THR A 21 -13.07 -6.93 -14.59
CA THR A 21 -13.95 -5.75 -14.69
C THR A 21 -14.53 -5.60 -16.09
N ARG A 22 -13.71 -5.78 -17.13
CA ARG A 22 -14.16 -5.75 -18.53
C ARG A 22 -15.19 -6.84 -18.80
N TRP A 23 -14.94 -8.08 -18.35
CA TRP A 23 -15.88 -9.18 -18.56
C TRP A 23 -17.21 -8.90 -17.86
N ASN A 24 -17.17 -8.51 -16.59
CA ASN A 24 -18.34 -8.15 -15.77
C ASN A 24 -19.20 -7.06 -16.43
N MET A 25 -18.57 -5.98 -16.90
CA MET A 25 -19.24 -4.91 -17.63
C MET A 25 -19.95 -5.40 -18.90
N LEU A 26 -19.37 -6.36 -19.62
CA LEU A 26 -19.93 -6.91 -20.86
C LEU A 26 -20.93 -8.07 -20.61
N HIS A 27 -21.05 -8.56 -19.38
CA HIS A 27 -21.93 -9.67 -19.00
C HIS A 27 -22.71 -9.32 -17.72
N PRO A 28 -23.53 -8.26 -17.73
CA PRO A 28 -24.16 -7.73 -16.52
C PRO A 28 -25.16 -8.70 -15.87
N GLU A 29 -25.77 -9.60 -16.64
CA GLU A 29 -26.74 -10.59 -16.14
C GLU A 29 -26.09 -11.91 -15.70
N SER A 30 -24.78 -12.08 -15.95
CA SER A 30 -24.05 -13.26 -15.51
C SER A 30 -23.52 -13.11 -14.08
N GLU A 31 -23.19 -14.23 -13.45
CA GLU A 31 -22.47 -14.23 -12.17
C GLU A 31 -21.17 -13.44 -12.30
N GLN A 32 -21.02 -12.42 -11.45
CA GLN A 32 -19.90 -11.50 -11.52
C GLN A 32 -18.62 -12.19 -11.09
N ARG A 33 -17.59 -12.09 -11.91
CA ARG A 33 -16.26 -12.62 -11.61
C ARG A 33 -15.59 -11.73 -10.57
N VAL A 34 -14.74 -12.36 -9.75
CA VAL A 34 -13.95 -11.68 -8.71
C VAL A 34 -12.47 -11.73 -9.10
N PRO A 35 -11.75 -10.58 -9.13
CA PRO A 35 -10.31 -10.55 -9.36
C PRO A 35 -9.56 -11.42 -8.35
N TYR A 36 -8.44 -12.02 -8.76
CA TYR A 36 -7.65 -12.90 -7.90
C TYR A 36 -7.21 -12.21 -6.61
N ILE A 37 -6.74 -10.96 -6.70
CA ILE A 37 -6.29 -10.20 -5.52
C ILE A 37 -7.41 -10.00 -4.49
N ALA A 38 -8.65 -9.79 -4.93
CA ALA A 38 -9.82 -9.61 -4.07
C ALA A 38 -10.21 -10.89 -3.32
N LYS A 39 -9.81 -12.07 -3.83
CA LYS A 39 -10.03 -13.36 -3.14
C LYS A 39 -9.00 -13.60 -2.04
N VAL A 40 -7.84 -12.96 -2.14
CA VAL A 40 -6.70 -13.15 -1.22
C VAL A 40 -6.71 -12.10 -0.12
N ILE A 41 -6.91 -10.83 -0.47
CA ILE A 41 -6.96 -9.71 0.47
C ILE A 41 -8.42 -9.31 0.64
N THR A 42 -9.00 -9.67 1.78
CA THR A 42 -10.40 -9.39 2.09
C THR A 42 -10.53 -8.22 3.05
N LYS A 43 -11.74 -7.63 3.11
CA LYS A 43 -12.05 -6.50 3.99
C LYS A 43 -11.89 -6.83 5.47
N GLU A 44 -12.19 -8.07 5.84
CA GLU A 44 -12.14 -8.56 7.21
C GLU A 44 -10.71 -8.70 7.73
N ALA A 45 -9.73 -8.85 6.84
CA ALA A 45 -8.31 -8.88 7.19
C ALA A 45 -7.76 -7.51 7.63
N GLY A 46 -8.54 -6.44 7.43
CA GLY A 46 -8.16 -5.08 7.81
C GLY A 46 -7.52 -4.27 6.68
N PRO A 47 -7.03 -3.06 6.99
CA PRO A 47 -6.40 -2.19 5.98
C PRO A 47 -5.12 -2.82 5.42
N ALA A 48 -4.90 -2.69 4.12
CA ALA A 48 -3.75 -3.23 3.41
C ALA A 48 -2.68 -2.16 3.14
N ILE A 49 -1.42 -2.48 3.45
CA ILE A 49 -0.26 -1.63 3.19
C ILE A 49 0.66 -2.32 2.18
N ALA A 50 0.91 -1.69 1.04
CA ALA A 50 1.91 -2.13 0.07
C ALA A 50 3.16 -1.26 0.15
N ALA A 51 4.33 -1.87 0.15
CA ALA A 51 5.62 -1.20 0.04
C ALA A 51 6.46 -1.88 -1.03
N THR A 52 6.98 -1.11 -1.99
CA THR A 52 7.79 -1.63 -3.09
C THR A 52 9.01 -0.75 -3.34
N ASP A 53 10.08 -1.32 -3.92
CA ASP A 53 11.24 -0.55 -4.41
C ASP A 53 10.97 0.09 -5.81
N TYR A 54 9.69 0.36 -6.10
CA TYR A 54 9.21 1.10 -7.28
C TYR A 54 8.34 2.29 -6.82
N ILE A 55 8.02 3.20 -7.75
CA ILE A 55 7.07 4.30 -7.49
C ILE A 55 5.71 3.78 -7.01
N LYS A 56 4.97 4.60 -6.23
CA LYS A 56 3.66 4.23 -5.65
C LYS A 56 2.69 3.66 -6.68
N ASN A 57 2.67 4.22 -7.89
CA ASN A 57 1.80 3.77 -8.98
C ASN A 57 1.97 2.28 -9.34
N TYR A 58 3.16 1.70 -9.09
CA TYR A 58 3.40 0.29 -9.36
C TYR A 58 2.50 -0.63 -8.53
N SER A 59 2.35 -0.38 -7.23
CA SER A 59 1.42 -1.14 -6.39
C SER A 59 0.01 -0.55 -6.42
N ASP A 60 -0.16 0.73 -6.76
CA ASP A 60 -1.47 1.38 -6.80
C ASP A 60 -2.38 0.88 -7.93
N GLN A 61 -1.80 0.29 -8.98
CA GLN A 61 -2.55 -0.21 -10.14
C GLN A 61 -3.63 -1.26 -9.80
N VAL A 62 -3.56 -1.90 -8.63
CA VAL A 62 -4.55 -2.90 -8.17
C VAL A 62 -5.63 -2.32 -7.25
N ARG A 63 -5.58 -1.02 -6.93
CA ARG A 63 -6.49 -0.35 -5.97
C ARG A 63 -7.97 -0.60 -6.27
N ALA A 64 -8.35 -0.56 -7.54
CA ALA A 64 -9.74 -0.74 -7.97
C ALA A 64 -10.31 -2.14 -7.67
N TYR A 65 -9.46 -3.10 -7.31
CA TYR A 65 -9.82 -4.51 -7.11
C TYR A 65 -9.76 -4.93 -5.63
N LEU A 66 -9.54 -3.98 -4.71
CA LEU A 66 -9.50 -4.24 -3.27
C LEU A 66 -10.68 -3.55 -2.60
N ASP A 67 -11.40 -4.28 -1.73
CA ASP A 67 -12.52 -3.76 -0.94
C ASP A 67 -12.11 -3.41 0.50
N THR A 68 -10.94 -2.77 0.64
CA THR A 68 -10.43 -2.26 1.92
C THR A 68 -9.56 -1.04 1.71
N GLU A 69 -9.26 -0.31 2.79
CA GLU A 69 -8.28 0.77 2.77
C GLU A 69 -6.94 0.23 2.26
N TYR A 70 -6.39 0.89 1.24
CA TYR A 70 -5.16 0.45 0.60
C TYR A 70 -4.17 1.62 0.49
N ARG A 71 -3.03 1.51 1.16
CA ARG A 71 -1.97 2.52 1.17
C ARG A 71 -0.71 2.00 0.50
N CYS A 72 -0.22 2.77 -0.46
CA CYS A 72 0.99 2.47 -1.21
C CYS A 72 2.16 3.33 -0.72
N LEU A 73 3.25 2.66 -0.35
CA LEU A 73 4.58 3.23 -0.14
C LEU A 73 5.44 2.86 -1.34
N GLY A 74 6.20 3.82 -1.84
CA GLY A 74 7.00 3.64 -3.05
C GLY A 74 8.08 4.70 -3.17
N THR A 75 9.06 4.40 -4.01
CA THR A 75 10.28 5.18 -4.19
C THR A 75 10.12 6.22 -5.30
N ASP A 76 9.09 7.06 -5.20
CA ASP A 76 8.89 8.21 -6.08
C ASP A 76 10.04 9.23 -5.90
N GLY A 77 10.55 9.78 -6.99
CA GLY A 77 11.66 10.74 -6.98
C GLY A 77 12.94 10.22 -7.65
N PHE A 78 13.96 11.07 -7.73
CA PHE A 78 15.25 10.70 -8.32
C PHE A 78 16.12 9.92 -7.33
N GLY A 79 16.88 8.95 -7.85
CA GLY A 79 17.86 8.20 -7.08
C GLY A 79 18.99 9.09 -6.56
N ARG A 80 19.54 8.72 -5.40
CA ARG A 80 20.75 9.32 -4.82
C ARG A 80 21.69 8.23 -4.32
N SER A 81 22.96 8.56 -4.16
CA SER A 81 23.96 7.62 -3.63
C SER A 81 23.93 7.63 -2.11
N ASP A 82 23.60 6.52 -1.48
CA ASP A 82 23.68 6.31 -0.04
C ASP A 82 23.59 4.80 0.28
N SER A 83 23.68 4.42 1.55
CA SER A 83 23.40 3.08 2.03
C SER A 83 21.93 2.67 1.80
N ARG A 84 21.67 1.37 1.68
CA ARG A 84 20.30 0.85 1.53
C ARG A 84 19.38 1.28 2.69
N ALA A 85 19.89 1.33 3.90
CA ALA A 85 19.12 1.75 5.07
C ALA A 85 18.68 3.21 4.95
N ASN A 86 19.62 4.10 4.62
CA ASN A 86 19.34 5.52 4.43
C ASN A 86 18.40 5.77 3.25
N LEU A 87 18.60 5.08 2.12
CA LEU A 87 17.71 5.22 0.97
C LEU A 87 16.27 4.77 1.28
N ARG A 88 16.08 3.67 2.01
CA ARG A 88 14.73 3.20 2.37
C ARG A 88 14.02 4.13 3.34
N THR A 89 14.75 4.78 4.25
CA THR A 89 14.20 5.84 5.11
C THR A 89 13.92 7.10 4.30
N HIS A 90 14.83 7.47 3.40
CA HIS A 90 14.67 8.62 2.52
C HIS A 90 13.42 8.48 1.65
N PHE A 91 13.24 7.36 0.95
CA PHE A 91 12.08 7.07 0.09
C PHE A 91 10.83 6.63 0.85
N GLU A 92 10.85 6.59 2.18
CA GLU A 92 9.66 6.29 3.00
C GLU A 92 9.10 4.87 2.80
N VAL A 93 9.98 3.90 2.51
CA VAL A 93 9.64 2.48 2.27
C VAL A 93 10.24 1.53 3.31
N SER A 94 10.84 2.06 4.37
CA SER A 94 11.39 1.25 5.47
C SER A 94 10.29 0.64 6.36
N ALA A 95 10.66 -0.33 7.19
CA ALA A 95 9.72 -0.96 8.13
C ALA A 95 9.02 0.04 9.05
N ALA A 96 9.71 1.12 9.45
CA ALA A 96 9.12 2.18 10.27
C ALA A 96 7.94 2.87 9.56
N TYR A 97 8.08 3.19 8.27
CA TYR A 97 7.00 3.79 7.49
C TYR A 97 5.86 2.82 7.23
N VAL A 98 6.14 1.52 7.06
CA VAL A 98 5.08 0.48 6.97
C VAL A 98 4.26 0.43 8.25
N VAL A 99 4.91 0.49 9.44
CA VAL A 99 4.21 0.52 10.72
C VAL A 99 3.36 1.78 10.87
N VAL A 100 3.91 2.97 10.59
CA VAL A 100 3.15 4.23 10.68
C VAL A 100 1.96 4.22 9.71
N ALA A 101 2.15 3.73 8.49
CA ALA A 101 1.09 3.58 7.50
C ALA A 101 -0.04 2.65 8.00
N ALA A 102 0.30 1.50 8.58
CA ALA A 102 -0.67 0.56 9.13
C ALA A 102 -1.46 1.17 10.30
N LEU A 103 -0.76 1.78 11.27
CA LEU A 103 -1.38 2.43 12.41
C LEU A 103 -2.29 3.60 11.98
N PHE A 104 -1.88 4.36 10.97
CA PHE A 104 -2.69 5.46 10.45
C PHE A 104 -4.02 4.97 9.86
N GLU A 105 -4.02 3.87 9.11
CA GLU A 105 -5.27 3.32 8.57
C GLU A 105 -6.18 2.73 9.66
N LEU A 106 -5.60 2.04 10.66
CA LEU A 106 -6.36 1.59 11.83
C LEU A 106 -6.98 2.77 12.60
N ALA A 107 -6.25 3.89 12.72
CA ALA A 107 -6.77 5.10 13.34
C ALA A 107 -7.89 5.76 12.52
N ASN A 108 -7.83 5.73 11.18
CA ASN A 108 -8.91 6.21 10.32
C ASN A 108 -10.18 5.36 10.44
N ARG A 109 -10.03 4.06 10.72
CA ARG A 109 -11.14 3.14 11.03
C ARG A 109 -11.69 3.30 12.44
N GLY A 110 -11.05 4.12 13.29
CA GLY A 110 -11.43 4.30 14.70
C GLY A 110 -11.09 3.10 15.59
N GLU A 111 -10.23 2.19 15.12
CA GLU A 111 -9.83 1.00 15.88
C GLU A 111 -8.72 1.30 16.89
N ILE A 112 -7.97 2.37 16.67
CA ILE A 112 -6.98 2.90 17.60
C ILE A 112 -7.03 4.43 17.65
N GLU A 113 -6.50 5.00 18.73
CA GLU A 113 -6.35 6.45 18.87
C GLU A 113 -5.27 7.02 17.94
N ARG A 114 -5.49 8.23 17.41
CA ARG A 114 -4.49 8.92 16.56
C ARG A 114 -3.18 9.18 17.29
N SER A 115 -3.21 9.31 18.62
CA SER A 115 -2.02 9.48 19.46
C SER A 115 -1.02 8.32 19.34
N VAL A 116 -1.49 7.10 19.07
CA VAL A 116 -0.63 5.92 18.85
C VAL A 116 0.23 6.11 17.59
N VAL A 117 -0.33 6.72 16.53
CA VAL A 117 0.41 7.05 15.31
C VAL A 117 1.49 8.10 15.61
N THR A 118 1.14 9.13 16.37
CA THR A 118 2.09 10.18 16.81
C THR A 118 3.22 9.60 17.66
N GLU A 119 2.92 8.66 18.56
CA GLU A 119 3.93 7.96 19.35
C GLU A 119 4.87 7.13 18.46
N ALA A 120 4.33 6.41 17.47
CA ALA A 120 5.13 5.63 16.54
C ALA A 120 6.07 6.50 15.70
N ILE A 121 5.59 7.64 15.17
CA ILE A 121 6.41 8.61 14.42
C ILE A 121 7.59 9.08 15.28
N LYS A 122 7.34 9.47 16.53
CA LYS A 122 8.39 9.89 17.48
C LYS A 122 9.36 8.76 17.79
N ARG A 123 8.84 7.55 18.04
CA ARG A 123 9.65 6.37 18.38
C ARG A 123 10.60 5.96 17.26
N PHE A 124 10.19 6.13 16.01
CA PHE A 124 10.99 5.80 14.84
C PHE A 124 11.84 6.96 14.31
N ASP A 125 11.82 8.12 14.98
CA ASP A 125 12.57 9.31 14.58
C ASP A 125 12.30 9.71 13.12
N ILE A 126 11.01 9.68 12.73
CA ILE A 126 10.59 10.08 11.38
C ILE A 126 10.50 11.59 11.31
N ASP A 127 11.27 12.19 10.40
CA ASP A 127 11.15 13.61 10.05
C ASP A 127 9.82 13.85 9.30
N THR A 128 8.91 14.58 9.94
CA THR A 128 7.58 14.89 9.40
C THR A 128 7.58 16.09 8.47
N GLU A 129 8.62 16.92 8.51
CA GLU A 129 8.71 18.18 7.75
C GLU A 129 9.70 18.08 6.58
N LYS A 130 10.33 16.91 6.38
CA LYS A 130 11.19 16.68 5.22
C LYS A 130 10.41 16.87 3.92
N LEU A 131 11.12 17.29 2.89
CA LEU A 131 10.54 17.40 1.55
C LEU A 131 10.11 16.01 1.05
N ASN A 132 8.94 15.95 0.42
CA ASN A 132 8.45 14.73 -0.24
C ASN A 132 9.54 14.20 -1.20
N PRO A 133 9.89 12.89 -1.15
CA PRO A 133 10.97 12.31 -1.96
C PRO A 133 10.85 12.58 -3.47
N LEU A 134 9.63 12.78 -3.99
CA LEU A 134 9.39 13.16 -5.38
C LEU A 134 10.09 14.47 -5.78
N TYR A 135 10.26 15.40 -4.84
CA TYR A 135 10.82 16.74 -5.06
C TYR A 135 12.19 16.94 -4.40
N ALA A 136 12.74 15.90 -3.78
CA ALA A 136 13.94 15.95 -2.96
C ALA A 136 15.26 15.72 -3.71
#